data_AF-A0A1S3QBN4-F1
#
_entry.id   AF-A0A1S3QBN4-F1
#
_cell.length_a   1.000
_cell.length_b   1.000
_cell.length_c   1.000
_cell.angle_alpha   90.00
_cell.angle_beta   90.00
_cell.angle_gamma   90.00
#
_symmetry.space_group_name_H-M   'P 1'
#
loop_
_entity.id
_entity.type
_entity.pdbx_description
1 polymer ?
#
loop_
_entity_poly.entity_id
_entity_poly.type
_entity_poly.pdbx_seq_one_letter_code
_entity_poly.pdbx_strand_id
1 'polypeptide(L)'
;MVDVAVMLGAPLEAAEIQMSEALAFETKLAQIVIPFENRTSENMYNRYTISRLHRSIPQFDWLSFVKSVVESKGEGISVHSSEPVIVRVPTYFKKLFKLLNATEPRTVSNYVMWRTVFSRITALSRRFLYRYLDFTRVTTGTTSLT
;
A
#
# COMPACT_ATOMS: atom_id res chain seq x y z
N MET A 1 -13.71 -1.23 8.08
CA MET A 1 -12.48 -1.66 8.77
C MET A 1 -12.81 -2.41 10.06
N VAL A 2 -13.44 -1.75 11.04
CA VAL A 2 -13.80 -2.32 12.36
C VAL A 2 -14.59 -3.63 12.25
N ASP A 3 -15.73 -3.64 11.55
CA ASP A 3 -16.58 -4.83 11.45
C ASP A 3 -15.85 -6.05 10.89
N VAL A 4 -14.97 -5.82 9.89
CA VAL A 4 -14.19 -6.89 9.27
C VAL A 4 -13.15 -7.44 10.26
N ALA A 5 -12.50 -6.58 11.05
CA ALA A 5 -11.59 -7.01 12.09
C ALA A 5 -12.32 -7.84 13.17
N VAL A 6 -13.50 -7.41 13.60
CA VAL A 6 -14.34 -8.17 14.55
C VAL A 6 -14.79 -9.51 13.97
N MET A 7 -15.20 -9.55 12.69
CA MET A 7 -15.55 -10.80 12.00
C MET A 7 -14.38 -11.80 11.89
N LEU A 8 -13.14 -11.29 11.92
CA LEU A 8 -11.90 -12.07 11.97
C LEU A 8 -11.47 -12.45 13.39
N GLY A 9 -12.24 -12.06 14.42
CA GLY A 9 -12.04 -12.45 15.81
C GLY A 9 -11.39 -11.40 16.71
N ALA A 10 -11.22 -10.15 16.24
CA ALA A 10 -10.69 -9.08 17.08
C ALA A 10 -11.74 -8.61 18.13
N PRO A 11 -11.34 -8.28 19.37
CA PRO A 11 -12.20 -7.59 20.32
C PRO A 11 -12.66 -6.24 19.78
N LEU A 12 -13.93 -5.87 20.00
CA LEU A 12 -14.52 -4.65 19.45
C LEU A 12 -13.75 -3.38 19.85
N GLU A 13 -13.47 -3.20 21.13
CA GLU A 13 -12.74 -2.03 21.65
C GLU A 13 -11.35 -1.89 21.00
N ALA A 14 -10.63 -3.01 20.89
CA ALA A 14 -9.31 -3.02 20.24
C ALA A 14 -9.41 -2.75 18.73
N ALA A 15 -10.44 -3.28 18.07
CA ALA A 15 -10.68 -3.07 16.65
C ALA A 15 -11.01 -1.61 16.34
N GLU A 16 -11.81 -0.94 17.17
CA GLU A 16 -12.14 0.48 17.01
C GLU A 16 -10.90 1.37 17.08
N ILE A 17 -10.08 1.19 18.11
CA ILE A 17 -8.85 1.98 18.30
C ILE A 17 -7.88 1.73 17.13
N GLN A 18 -7.53 0.47 16.88
CA GLN A 18 -6.50 0.13 15.89
C GLN A 18 -6.92 0.45 14.45
N MET A 19 -8.21 0.31 14.12
CA MET A 19 -8.69 0.66 12.78
C MET A 19 -8.87 2.16 12.60
N SER A 20 -9.17 2.91 13.67
CA SER A 20 -9.18 4.38 13.63
C SER A 20 -7.78 4.94 13.34
N GLU A 21 -6.76 4.41 14.00
CA GLU A 21 -5.36 4.76 13.74
C GLU A 21 -4.93 4.41 12.31
N ALA A 22 -5.32 3.23 11.82
CA ALA A 22 -5.04 2.81 10.45
C ALA A 22 -5.73 3.72 9.41
N LEU A 23 -6.96 4.17 9.68
CA LEU A 23 -7.67 5.13 8.83
C LEU A 23 -7.01 6.51 8.86
N ALA A 24 -6.58 6.99 10.03
CA ALA A 24 -5.85 8.24 10.16
C ALA A 24 -4.51 8.19 9.39
N PHE A 25 -3.82 7.05 9.43
CA PHE A 25 -2.63 6.81 8.61
C PHE A 25 -2.95 6.79 7.11
N GLU A 26 -4.01 6.09 6.68
CA GLU A 26 -4.45 6.08 5.27
C GLU A 26 -4.79 7.49 4.77
N THR A 27 -5.38 8.33 5.63
CA THR A 27 -5.68 9.73 5.30
C THR A 27 -4.41 10.55 5.08
N LYS A 28 -3.40 10.42 5.95
CA LYS A 28 -2.08 11.07 5.77
C LYS A 28 -1.36 10.54 4.52
N LEU A 29 -1.51 9.25 4.24
CA LEU A 29 -0.96 8.63 3.04
C LEU A 29 -1.62 9.21 1.78
N ALA A 30 -2.94 9.41 1.78
CA ALA A 30 -3.65 10.01 0.66
C ALA A 30 -3.19 11.45 0.37
N GLN A 31 -2.82 12.23 1.39
CA GLN A 31 -2.32 13.60 1.23
C GLN A 31 -0.96 13.69 0.53
N ILE A 32 -0.13 12.64 0.62
CA ILE A 32 1.18 12.63 -0.04
C ILE A 32 1.12 12.11 -1.48
N VAL A 33 0.01 11.49 -1.87
CA VAL A 33 -0.23 10.98 -3.22
C VAL A 33 -0.47 12.15 -4.17
N ILE A 34 0.19 12.12 -5.33
CA ILE A 34 0.00 13.16 -6.34
C ILE A 34 -1.42 13.10 -6.94
N PRO A 35 -2.05 14.26 -7.22
CA PRO A 35 -3.34 14.32 -7.91
C PRO A 35 -3.30 13.60 -9.25
N PHE A 36 -4.46 13.11 -9.70
CA PHE A 36 -4.58 12.36 -10.96
C PHE A 36 -4.12 13.18 -12.18
N GLU A 37 -4.45 14.47 -12.20
CA GLU A 37 -4.08 15.41 -13.28
C GLU A 37 -2.57 15.48 -13.51
N ASN A 38 -1.77 15.32 -12.45
CA ASN A 38 -0.31 15.37 -12.51
C ASN A 38 0.32 14.04 -12.92
N ARG A 39 -0.48 13.00 -13.20
CA ARG A 39 -0.02 11.64 -13.55
C ARG A 39 0.14 11.45 -15.06
N THR A 40 0.87 12.34 -15.70
CA THR A 40 1.21 12.25 -17.13
C THR A 40 2.38 11.30 -17.36
N SER A 41 2.41 10.59 -18.50
CA SER A 41 3.50 9.67 -18.88
C SER A 41 4.89 10.31 -18.79
N GLU A 42 5.01 11.57 -19.21
CA GLU A 42 6.27 12.34 -19.17
C GLU A 42 6.75 12.56 -17.73
N ASN A 43 5.92 13.16 -16.87
CA ASN A 43 6.26 13.39 -15.46
C ASN A 43 6.51 12.10 -14.67
N MET A 44 5.93 10.98 -15.09
CA MET A 44 6.12 9.67 -14.45
C MET A 44 7.35 8.91 -14.97
N TYR A 45 8.00 9.38 -16.04
CA TYR A 45 9.19 8.73 -16.58
C TYR A 45 10.45 9.30 -15.94
N ASN A 46 10.77 8.83 -14.72
CA ASN A 46 12.02 9.22 -14.07
C ASN A 46 12.99 8.03 -14.06
N ARG A 47 13.99 8.05 -14.94
CA ARG A 47 14.99 6.99 -15.06
C ARG A 47 16.08 7.14 -14.00
N TYR A 48 16.23 6.13 -13.17
CA TYR A 48 17.31 5.98 -12.18
C TYR A 48 18.10 4.72 -12.47
N THR A 49 19.33 4.63 -11.97
CA THR A 49 19.94 3.33 -11.68
C THR A 49 19.58 2.93 -10.24
N ILE A 50 19.57 1.64 -9.90
CA ILE A 50 19.31 1.20 -8.51
C ILE A 50 20.26 1.90 -7.52
N SER A 51 21.54 2.03 -7.88
CA SER A 51 22.54 2.78 -7.10
C SER A 51 22.22 4.28 -6.93
N ARG A 52 21.69 4.94 -7.98
CA ARG A 52 21.25 6.35 -7.88
C ARG A 52 19.99 6.46 -7.02
N LEU A 53 19.06 5.52 -7.16
CA LEU A 53 17.84 5.46 -6.36
C LEU A 53 18.18 5.34 -4.87
N HIS A 54 19.05 4.40 -4.52
CA HIS A 54 19.47 4.19 -3.13
C HIS A 54 20.18 5.41 -2.54
N ARG A 55 21.05 6.10 -3.30
CA ARG A 55 21.63 7.38 -2.85
C ARG A 55 20.58 8.47 -2.62
N SER A 56 19.51 8.51 -3.41
CA SER A 56 18.47 9.53 -3.27
C SER A 56 17.47 9.24 -2.15
N ILE A 57 17.23 7.96 -1.85
CA ILE A 57 16.26 7.45 -0.87
C ILE A 57 16.93 6.27 -0.15
N PRO A 58 17.82 6.54 0.83
CA PRO A 58 18.62 5.50 1.50
C PRO A 58 17.85 4.71 2.56
N GLN A 59 16.61 5.11 2.89
CA GLN A 59 15.80 4.51 3.95
C GLN A 59 15.34 3.07 3.65
N PHE A 60 15.57 2.58 2.43
CA PHE A 60 15.15 1.26 2.00
C PHE A 60 16.22 0.59 1.14
N ASP A 61 16.41 -0.71 1.36
CA ASP A 61 17.32 -1.52 0.57
C ASP A 61 16.66 -1.94 -0.75
N TRP A 62 16.70 -1.01 -1.70
CA TRP A 62 16.15 -1.21 -3.04
C TRP A 62 16.79 -2.37 -3.79
N LEU A 63 18.10 -2.59 -3.63
CA LEU A 63 18.80 -3.64 -4.37
C LEU A 63 18.33 -5.01 -3.90
N SER A 64 18.34 -5.24 -2.58
CA SER A 64 17.89 -6.52 -2.01
C SER A 64 16.41 -6.78 -2.30
N PHE A 65 15.57 -5.74 -2.28
CA PHE A 65 14.16 -5.87 -2.65
C PHE A 65 13.96 -6.25 -4.12
N VAL A 66 14.63 -5.57 -5.05
CA VAL A 66 14.47 -5.88 -6.48
C VAL A 66 15.02 -7.26 -6.79
N LYS A 67 16.18 -7.63 -6.21
CA LYS A 67 16.74 -8.98 -6.31
C LYS A 67 15.75 -10.03 -5.84
N SER A 68 15.24 -9.91 -4.62
CA SER A 68 14.35 -10.92 -4.05
C SER A 68 13.06 -11.11 -4.86
N VAL A 69 12.52 -10.05 -5.47
CA VAL A 69 11.28 -10.12 -6.27
C VAL A 69 11.52 -10.62 -7.70
N VAL A 70 12.66 -10.30 -8.30
CA VAL A 70 12.95 -10.63 -9.70
C VAL A 70 13.58 -12.02 -9.82
N GLU A 71 14.56 -12.32 -8.96
CA GLU A 71 15.26 -13.61 -8.96
C GLU A 71 14.34 -14.75 -8.51
N SER A 72 13.28 -14.46 -7.73
CA SER A 72 12.27 -15.46 -7.38
C SER A 72 11.39 -15.91 -8.55
N LYS A 73 11.43 -15.22 -9.70
CA LYS A 73 10.53 -15.47 -10.84
C LYS A 73 11.15 -16.31 -11.96
N GLY A 74 12.45 -16.55 -11.93
CA GLY A 74 13.12 -17.34 -12.98
C GLY A 74 14.60 -17.55 -12.71
N GLU A 75 15.11 -18.66 -13.22
CA GLU A 75 16.52 -19.01 -13.16
C GLU A 75 17.32 -18.15 -14.16
N GLY A 76 18.53 -17.74 -13.76
CA GLY A 76 19.48 -17.02 -14.64
C GLY A 76 19.29 -15.49 -14.71
N ILE A 77 18.37 -14.91 -13.95
CA ILE A 77 18.26 -13.44 -13.83
C ILE A 77 19.15 -12.98 -12.67
N SER A 78 20.10 -12.07 -12.94
CA SER A 78 20.95 -11.44 -11.91
C SER A 78 20.76 -9.93 -11.96
N VAL A 79 20.31 -9.35 -10.84
CA VAL A 79 20.08 -7.89 -10.77
C VAL A 79 21.33 -7.19 -10.21
N HIS A 80 21.86 -6.23 -10.97
CA HIS A 80 23.00 -5.41 -10.53
C HIS A 80 22.58 -3.99 -10.10
N SER A 81 23.43 -3.33 -9.31
CA SER A 81 23.17 -1.96 -8.82
C SER A 81 23.18 -0.89 -9.93
N SER A 82 23.71 -1.22 -11.11
CA SER A 82 23.69 -0.40 -12.32
C SER A 82 22.40 -0.49 -13.11
N GLU A 83 21.51 -1.44 -12.76
CA GLU A 83 20.29 -1.70 -13.53
C GLU A 83 19.39 -0.45 -13.60
N PRO A 84 18.90 -0.08 -14.80
CA PRO A 84 17.98 1.04 -14.94
C PRO A 84 16.59 0.69 -14.41
N VAL A 85 16.03 1.58 -13.60
CA VAL A 85 14.67 1.49 -13.07
C VAL A 85 13.92 2.80 -13.35
N ILE A 86 12.64 2.68 -13.67
CA ILE A 86 11.75 3.83 -13.88
C ILE A 86 10.97 4.06 -12.59
N VAL A 87 11.24 5.18 -11.93
CA VAL A 87 10.58 5.57 -10.67
C VAL A 87 9.46 6.55 -11.00
N ARG A 88 8.20 6.13 -10.84
CA ARG A 88 7.06 6.97 -11.25
C ARG A 88 6.97 8.30 -10.51
N VAL A 89 7.13 8.26 -9.19
CA VAL A 89 7.01 9.47 -8.35
C VAL A 89 8.10 9.45 -7.27
N PRO A 90 9.32 9.94 -7.55
CA PRO A 90 10.42 9.91 -6.59
C PRO A 90 10.12 10.71 -5.31
N THR A 91 9.38 11.82 -5.43
CA THR A 91 9.00 12.68 -4.31
C THR A 91 8.03 12.01 -3.34
N TYR A 92 7.19 11.09 -3.84
CA TYR A 92 6.28 10.31 -3.01
C TYR A 92 7.05 9.45 -2.01
N PHE A 93 8.10 8.74 -2.45
CA PHE A 93 8.90 7.91 -1.55
C PHE A 93 9.57 8.71 -0.44
N LYS A 94 10.10 9.91 -0.74
CA LYS A 94 10.67 10.79 0.30
C LYS A 94 9.64 11.17 1.37
N LYS A 95 8.42 11.52 0.95
CA LYS A 95 7.31 11.83 1.86
C LYS A 95 6.83 10.59 2.61
N LEU A 96 6.79 9.44 1.94
CA LEU A 96 6.39 8.16 2.51
C LEU A 96 7.33 7.75 3.65
N PHE A 97 8.65 7.74 3.44
CA PHE A 97 9.59 7.36 4.51
C PHE A 97 9.55 8.34 5.68
N LYS A 98 9.34 9.64 5.42
CA LYS A 98 9.11 10.61 6.50
C LYS A 98 7.85 10.28 7.30
N LEU A 99 6.76 9.89 6.64
CA LEU A 99 5.51 9.50 7.28
C LEU A 99 5.66 8.18 8.06
N LEU A 100 6.32 7.19 7.48
CA LEU A 100 6.58 5.88 8.11
C LEU A 100 7.42 6.05 9.38
N ASN A 101 8.49 6.86 9.33
CA ASN A 101 9.33 7.12 10.51
C ASN A 101 8.59 7.86 11.63
N ALA A 102 7.52 8.59 11.31
CA ALA A 102 6.71 9.32 12.27
C ALA A 102 5.47 8.52 12.75
N THR A 103 5.27 7.30 12.25
CA THR A 103 4.11 6.47 12.57
C THR A 103 4.55 5.24 13.35
N GLU A 104 3.74 4.80 14.32
CA GLU A 104 4.02 3.57 15.05
C GLU A 104 4.06 2.37 14.08
N PRO A 105 5.07 1.48 14.17
CA PRO A 105 5.16 0.28 13.33
C PRO A 105 3.91 -0.61 13.38
N ARG A 106 3.22 -0.65 14.53
CA ARG A 106 1.97 -1.40 14.70
C ARG A 106 0.85 -0.84 13.84
N THR A 107 0.66 0.48 13.81
CA THR A 107 -0.33 1.14 12.94
C THR A 107 -0.06 0.84 11.46
N VAL A 108 1.21 0.91 11.03
CA VAL A 108 1.60 0.59 9.64
C VAL A 108 1.29 -0.87 9.32
N SER A 109 1.62 -1.79 10.23
CA SER A 109 1.35 -3.22 10.07
C SER A 109 -0.16 -3.51 9.97
N ASN A 110 -0.96 -2.89 10.83
CA ASN A 110 -2.42 -3.01 10.82
C ASN A 110 -3.02 -2.47 9.51
N TYR A 111 -2.51 -1.34 9.00
CA TYR A 111 -2.93 -0.82 7.71
C TYR A 111 -2.58 -1.77 6.56
N VAL A 112 -1.35 -2.31 6.51
CA VAL A 112 -0.94 -3.27 5.45
C VAL A 112 -1.78 -4.54 5.51
N MET A 113 -2.06 -5.06 6.71
CA MET A 113 -2.94 -6.20 6.91
C MET A 113 -4.36 -5.90 6.41
N TRP A 114 -4.91 -4.74 6.78
CA TRP A 114 -6.21 -4.29 6.28
C TRP A 114 -6.24 -4.23 4.75
N ARG A 115 -5.24 -3.64 4.09
CA ARG A 115 -5.19 -3.57 2.62
C ARG A 115 -5.17 -4.96 1.98
N THR A 116 -4.47 -5.91 2.60
CA THR A 116 -4.44 -7.31 2.15
C THR A 116 -5.81 -7.96 2.27
N VAL A 117 -6.45 -7.86 3.44
CA VAL A 117 -7.80 -8.41 3.68
C VAL A 117 -8.81 -7.78 2.73
N PHE A 118 -8.81 -6.45 2.59
CA PHE A 118 -9.71 -5.73 1.71
C PHE A 118 -9.58 -6.18 0.24
N SER A 119 -8.37 -6.45 -0.24
CA SER A 119 -8.14 -6.93 -1.61
C SER A 119 -8.70 -8.33 -1.90
N ARG A 120 -8.96 -9.13 -0.86
CA ARG A 120 -9.47 -10.51 -0.95
C ARG A 120 -10.87 -10.67 -0.37
N ILE A 121 -11.48 -9.58 0.12
CA ILE A 121 -12.72 -9.65 0.92
C ILE A 121 -13.89 -10.29 0.17
N THR A 122 -13.94 -10.12 -1.15
CA THR A 122 -14.95 -10.70 -2.04
C THR A 122 -14.78 -12.20 -2.26
N ALA A 123 -13.60 -12.75 -1.99
CA ALA A 123 -13.29 -14.18 -2.09
C ALA A 123 -13.49 -14.93 -0.76
N LEU A 124 -13.84 -14.23 0.33
CA LEU A 124 -14.14 -14.82 1.62
C LEU A 124 -15.60 -15.30 1.68
N SER A 125 -16.03 -15.83 2.84
CA SER A 125 -17.40 -16.28 3.03
C SER A 125 -18.42 -15.14 2.87
N ARG A 126 -19.68 -15.50 2.55
CA ARG A 126 -20.77 -14.55 2.22
C ARG A 126 -20.92 -13.38 3.21
N ARG A 127 -20.66 -13.60 4.51
CA ARG A 127 -20.72 -12.54 5.54
C ARG A 127 -19.77 -11.36 5.25
N PHE A 128 -18.57 -11.64 4.74
CA PHE A 128 -17.59 -10.61 4.38
C PHE A 128 -17.98 -9.90 3.10
N LEU A 129 -18.48 -10.65 2.11
CA LEU A 129 -18.98 -10.11 0.86
C LEU A 129 -20.13 -9.13 1.11
N TYR A 130 -21.12 -9.50 1.92
CA TYR A 130 -22.22 -8.59 2.27
C TYR A 130 -21.74 -7.31 2.94
N ARG A 131 -20.77 -7.41 3.86
CA ARG A 131 -20.20 -6.22 4.49
C ARG A 131 -19.46 -5.31 3.50
N TYR A 132 -18.75 -5.90 2.54
CA TYR A 132 -18.12 -5.15 1.46
C TYR A 132 -19.15 -4.46 0.54
N LEU A 133 -20.27 -5.12 0.26
CA LEU A 133 -21.34 -4.58 -0.57
C LEU A 133 -22.05 -3.40 0.10
N ASP A 134 -22.28 -3.45 1.41
CA ASP A 134 -22.79 -2.30 2.16
C ASP A 134 -21.87 -1.08 2.02
N PHE A 135 -20.56 -1.29 2.15
CA PHE A 135 -19.56 -0.23 1.97
C PHE A 135 -19.56 0.31 0.54
N THR A 136 -19.65 -0.57 -0.45
CA THR A 136 -19.70 -0.21 -1.87
C THR A 136 -20.96 0.60 -2.16
N ARG A 137 -22.12 0.19 -1.64
CA ARG A 137 -23.39 0.92 -1.78
C ARG A 137 -23.28 2.38 -1.33
N VAL A 138 -22.58 2.64 -0.23
CA VAL A 138 -22.38 4.00 0.28
C VAL A 138 -21.39 4.80 -0.57
N THR A 139 -20.32 4.17 -1.07
CA THR A 139 -19.23 4.87 -1.75
C THR A 139 -19.47 5.08 -3.25
N THR A 140 -20.19 4.18 -3.91
CA THR A 140 -20.44 4.22 -5.36
C THR A 140 -21.91 4.35 -5.71
N GLY A 141 -22.83 4.20 -4.75
CA GLY A 141 -24.28 4.26 -4.99
C GLY A 141 -24.86 3.01 -5.67
N THR A 142 -24.08 1.96 -5.90
CA THR A 142 -24.56 0.76 -6.60
C THR A 142 -25.46 -0.10 -5.72
N THR A 143 -26.66 -0.42 -6.21
CA THR A 143 -27.63 -1.31 -5.55
C THR A 143 -27.55 -2.77 -6.00
N SER A 144 -26.76 -3.07 -7.05
CA SER A 144 -26.69 -4.40 -7.66
C SER A 144 -25.62 -5.29 -7.03
N LEU A 145 -26.01 -6.51 -6.68
CA LEU A 145 -25.14 -7.60 -6.25
C LEU A 145 -24.67 -8.40 -7.47
N THR A 146 -23.74 -7.85 -8.26
CA THR A 146 -23.13 -8.59 -9.40
C THR A 146 -21.87 -9.30 -8.97
#